data_AF-A0A2M8EYM3-F1
#
_entry.id   AF-A0A2M8EYM3-F1
#
_cell.length_a   1.000
_cell.length_b   1.000
_cell.length_c   1.000
_cell.angle_alpha   90.00
_cell.angle_beta   90.00
_cell.angle_gamma   90.00
#
_symmetry.space_group_name_H-M   'P 1'
#
loop_
_entity.id
_entity.type
_entity.pdbx_description
1 polymer ?
#
loop_
_entity_poly.entity_id
_entity_poly.type
_entity_poly.pdbx_seq_one_letter_code
_entity_poly.pdbx_strand_id
1 'polypeptide(L)' 'MEYSTGSHTTYYLTYHIVWCTKYRYQILMGEVAIRARELIQQIARYIENQDTKPKQEDDF' A
#
# COMPACT_ATOMS: atom_id res chain seq x y z
N MET A 1 2.02 18.46 -6.74
CA MET A 1 1.34 17.69 -5.69
C MET A 1 0.04 17.22 -6.30
N GLU A 2 -0.09 15.91 -6.50
CA GLU A 2 -1.26 15.29 -7.14
C GLU A 2 -2.22 14.82 -6.04
N TYR A 3 -3.48 15.24 -6.13
CA TYR A 3 -4.53 14.91 -5.16
C TYR A 3 -5.37 13.76 -5.71
N SER A 4 -5.64 12.76 -4.87
CA SER A 4 -6.55 11.67 -5.22
C SER A 4 -7.99 12.11 -5.01
N THR A 5 -8.89 11.64 -5.87
CA THR A 5 -10.32 11.94 -5.76
C THR A 5 -11.11 10.64 -5.59
N GLY A 6 -12.07 10.66 -4.66
CA GLY A 6 -13.18 9.72 -4.62
C GLY A 6 -14.45 10.39 -5.12
N SER A 7 -15.57 9.67 -5.16
CA SER A 7 -16.83 10.13 -5.75
C SER A 7 -17.31 11.51 -5.28
N HIS A 8 -17.04 11.89 -4.02
CA HIS A 8 -17.40 13.21 -3.47
C HIS A 8 -16.31 13.84 -2.60
N THR A 9 -15.07 13.34 -2.65
CA THR A 9 -14.00 13.78 -1.74
C THR A 9 -12.66 13.86 -2.46
N THR A 10 -11.98 15.01 -2.37
CA THR A 10 -10.57 15.17 -2.76
C THR A 10 -9.71 15.05 -1.52
N TYR A 11 -8.67 14.22 -1.57
CA TYR A 11 -7.81 13.98 -0.42
C TYR A 11 -6.34 13.85 -0.81
N TYR A 12 -5.49 14.13 0.17
CA TYR A 12 -4.06 13.89 0.12
C TYR A 12 -3.64 13.26 1.44
N LEU A 13 -3.30 11.98 1.40
CA LEU A 13 -3.03 11.19 2.59
C LEU A 13 -1.57 10.75 2.59
N THR A 14 -0.79 11.30 3.52
CA THR A 14 0.60 10.91 3.75
C THR A 14 0.71 10.21 5.10
N TYR A 15 1.14 8.94 5.08
CA TYR A 15 1.25 8.12 6.29
C TYR A 15 2.71 7.72 6.56
N HIS A 16 3.11 7.74 7.83
CA HIS A 16 4.37 7.18 8.31
C HIS A 16 4.10 5.82 8.97
N ILE A 17 4.32 4.73 8.24
CA ILE A 17 4.11 3.37 8.73
C ILE A 17 5.46 2.79 9.18
N VAL A 18 5.52 2.29 10.41
CA VAL A 18 6.70 1.63 10.99
C VAL A 18 6.27 0.30 11.60
N TRP A 19 7.02 -0.76 11.34
CA TRP A 19 6.83 -2.07 11.97
C TRP A 19 8.16 -2.70 12.38
N CYS A 20 8.11 -3.76 13.19
CA CYS A 20 9.27 -4.50 13.65
C CYS A 20 9.02 -6.02 13.55
N THR A 21 10.10 -6.78 13.53
CA THR A 21 10.07 -8.25 13.56
C THR A 21 9.64 -8.77 14.93
N LYS A 22 9.13 -10.00 14.96
CA LYS A 22 8.81 -10.68 16.23
C LYS A 22 10.07 -10.70 17.11
N TYR A 23 9.94 -10.27 18.36
CA TYR A 23 11.04 -10.13 19.34
C TYR A 23 12.16 -9.16 18.94
N ARG A 24 11.97 -8.29 17.93
CA ARG A 24 12.97 -7.32 17.45
C ARG A 24 14.30 -7.94 17.01
N TYR A 25 14.29 -9.19 16.56
CA TYR A 25 15.49 -9.77 15.97
C TYR A 25 15.91 -8.99 14.72
N GLN A 26 17.21 -8.74 14.61
CA GLN A 26 17.82 -8.01 13.49
C GLN A 26 17.92 -8.88 12.23
N ILE A 27 16.83 -9.53 11.84
CA ILE A 27 16.75 -10.41 10.66
C ILE A 27 16.49 -9.66 9.35
N LEU A 28 16.11 -8.38 9.42
CA LEU A 28 15.88 -7.54 8.23
C LEU A 28 17.22 -7.01 7.69
N MET A 29 18.11 -7.92 7.31
CA MET A 29 19.42 -7.62 6.73
C MET A 29 19.68 -8.54 5.51
N GLY A 30 20.64 -8.15 4.67
CA GLY A 30 21.04 -8.93 3.49
C GLY A 30 19.87 -9.21 2.53
N GLU A 31 19.82 -10.43 2.00
CA GLU A 31 18.81 -10.87 1.02
C GLU A 31 17.38 -10.81 1.58
N VAL A 32 17.20 -11.06 2.88
CA VAL A 32 15.89 -11.01 3.53
C VAL A 32 15.29 -9.61 3.47
N ALA A 33 16.10 -8.58 3.69
CA ALA A 33 15.65 -7.18 3.59
C ALA A 33 15.24 -6.83 2.15
N ILE A 34 16.02 -7.28 1.17
CA ILE A 34 15.76 -7.04 -0.26
C ILE A 34 14.43 -7.70 -0.64
N ARG A 35 14.25 -8.98 -0.33
CA ARG A 35 13.02 -9.71 -0.67
C ARG A 35 11.79 -9.14 0.04
N ALA A 36 11.93 -8.74 1.31
CA ALA A 36 10.84 -8.10 2.04
C ALA A 36 10.40 -6.79 1.36
N ARG A 37 11.36 -5.95 0.93
CA ARG A 37 11.07 -4.71 0.21
C ARG A 37 10.34 -4.97 -1.11
N GLU A 38 10.76 -5.97 -1.88
CA GLU A 38 10.09 -6.35 -3.12
C GLU A 38 8.65 -6.80 -2.87
N LEU A 39 8.42 -7.63 -1.86
CA LEU A 39 7.07 -8.11 -1.51
C LEU A 39 6.16 -6.94 -1.14
N ILE A 40 6.64 -5.97 -0.37
CA ILE A 40 5.86 -4.78 0.00
C ILE A 40 5.47 -3.99 -1.26
N GLN A 41 6.39 -3.81 -2.20
CA GLN A 41 6.10 -3.13 -3.46
C GLN A 41 5.11 -3.91 -4.34
N GLN A 42 5.24 -5.23 -4.39
CA GLN A 42 4.31 -6.09 -5.12
C GLN A 42 2.89 -6.01 -4.53
N ILE A 43 2.76 -6.04 -3.20
CA ILE A 43 1.48 -5.92 -2.50
C ILE A 43 0.88 -4.53 -2.75
N ALA A 44 1.67 -3.46 -2.64
CA ALA A 44 1.19 -2.11 -2.88
C ALA A 44 0.59 -1.95 -4.29
N ARG A 45 1.29 -2.43 -5.32
CA ARG A 45 0.80 -2.43 -6.71
C ARG A 45 -0.44 -3.31 -6.89
N TYR A 46 -0.47 -4.46 -6.22
CA TYR A 46 -1.64 -5.35 -6.28
C TYR A 46 -2.89 -4.67 -5.72
N ILE A 47 -2.77 -3.97 -4.59
CA ILE A 47 -3.87 -3.22 -3.97
C ILE A 47 -4.33 -2.10 -4.91
N GLU A 48 -3.42 -1.29 -5.45
CA GLU A 48 -3.73 -0.21 -6.40
C GLU A 48 -4.48 -0.71 -7.66
N ASN A 49 -4.09 -1.87 -8.19
CA ASN A 49 -4.77 -2.51 -9.33
C ASN A 49 -6.17 -3.04 -9.00
N GLN A 50 -6.47 -3.33 -7.73
CA GLN A 50 -7.82 -3.72 -7.29
C GLN A 50 -8.72 -2.50 -7.17
N ASP A 51 -8.18 -1.36 -6.72
CA ASP A 51 -8.93 -0.10 -6.53
C ASP A 51 -9.31 0.57 -7.86
N THR A 52 -8.65 0.20 -8.96
CA THR A 52 -8.90 0.74 -10.31
C THR A 52 -10.05 0.06 -11.06
N LYS A 53 -10.68 -0.99 -10.49
CA LYS A 53 -11.95 -1.47 -11.04
C LYS A 53 -13.03 -0.44 -10.75
N PRO A 54 -13.75 0.07 -11.76
CA PRO A 54 -14.91 0.91 -11.50
C PRO A 54 -15.86 0.10 -10.62
N LYS A 55 -16.21 0.66 -9.46
CA LYS A 55 -17.36 0.18 -8.69
C LYS A 55 -18.54 0.29 -9.64
N GLN A 56 -19.02 -0.86 -10.11
CA GLN A 56 -20.26 -0.97 -10.86
C GLN A 56 -21.29 -0.12 -10.11
N GLU A 57 -21.91 0.83 -10.81
CA GLU A 57 -23.11 1.52 -10.33
C GLU A 57 -24.15 0.45 -9.99
N ASP A 58 -24.28 0.13 -8.71
CA ASP A 58 -25.55 -0.37 -8.18
C ASP A 58 -26.45 0.86 -8.00
N ASP A 59 -26.90 1.40 -9.13
CA ASP A 59 -27.96 2.41 -9.19
C ASP A 59 -29.29 1.67 -9.33
N PHE A 60 -30.03 1.62 -8.21
CA PHE A 60 -31.42 1.18 -8.04
C PHE A 60 -31.78 -0.31 -8.22
#